data_AF-A0A9X6AC79-F1
#
_entry.id   AF-A0A9X6AC79-F1
#
_cell.length_a   1.000
_cell.length_b   1.000
_cell.length_c   1.000
_cell.angle_alpha   90.00
_cell.angle_beta   90.00
_cell.angle_gamma   90.00
#
_symmetry.space_group_name_H-M   'P 1'
#
loop_
_entity.id
_entity.type
_entity.pdbx_description
1 polymer ?
#
loop_
_entity_poly.entity_id
_entity_poly.type
_entity_poly.pdbx_seq_one_letter_code
_entity_poly.pdbx_strand_id
1 'polypeptide(L)'
;LDLLVDGDVANNQLNWQWMAGTGTDSRPGRVLNPVTQAKRYDPDGEYVRRWVPELAGLAGGAVHEPWKLRGLERAAYDYPDPVVELSDGLARFRAARERG
;
A
#
# COMPACT_ATOMS: atom_id res chain seq x y z
N LEU A 1 14.55 3.32 -14.58
CA LEU A 1 15.23 2.43 -13.60
C LEU A 1 16.11 3.24 -12.65
N ASP A 2 16.04 4.57 -12.74
CA ASP A 2 17.12 5.47 -12.29
C ASP A 2 17.14 5.69 -10.77
N LEU A 3 16.13 5.17 -10.06
CA LEU A 3 16.02 5.20 -8.61
C LEU A 3 16.34 3.84 -7.95
N LEU A 4 16.58 2.79 -8.74
CA LEU A 4 16.85 1.44 -8.24
C LEU A 4 18.33 1.12 -8.43
N VAL A 5 19.07 1.01 -7.31
CA VAL A 5 20.49 0.64 -7.34
C VAL A 5 20.72 -0.78 -7.90
N ASP A 6 19.72 -1.65 -7.78
CA ASP A 6 19.67 -3.02 -8.31
C ASP A 6 18.85 -3.11 -9.61
N GLY A 7 18.59 -1.96 -10.26
CA GLY A 7 17.72 -1.86 -11.41
C GLY A 7 18.20 -2.69 -12.60
N ASP A 8 17.55 -3.82 -12.82
CA ASP A 8 17.73 -4.65 -14.00
C ASP A 8 16.47 -4.60 -14.90
N VAL A 9 16.67 -4.43 -16.20
CA VAL A 9 15.57 -4.27 -17.17
C VAL A 9 14.70 -5.51 -17.21
N ALA A 10 15.28 -6.71 -17.28
CA ALA A 10 14.52 -7.95 -17.40
C ALA A 10 13.72 -8.22 -16.12
N ASN A 11 14.37 -8.15 -14.96
CA ASN A 11 13.74 -8.37 -13.67
C ASN A 11 12.63 -7.35 -13.41
N ASN A 12 12.85 -6.07 -13.69
CA ASN A 12 11.84 -5.04 -13.47
C ASN A 12 10.63 -5.26 -14.39
N GLN A 13 10.85 -5.45 -15.70
CA GLN A 13 9.73 -5.64 -16.65
C GLN A 13 8.90 -6.88 -16.33
N LEU A 14 9.53 -8.01 -15.98
CA LEU A 14 8.83 -9.23 -15.62
C LEU A 14 8.04 -9.10 -14.31
N ASN A 15 8.61 -8.47 -13.28
CA ASN A 15 7.90 -8.23 -12.03
C ASN A 15 6.71 -7.27 -12.21
N TRP A 16 6.86 -6.23 -13.04
CA TRP A 16 5.74 -5.33 -13.36
C TRP A 16 4.62 -6.04 -14.11
N GLN A 17 4.95 -6.89 -15.10
CA GLN A 17 3.95 -7.71 -15.80
C GLN A 17 3.21 -8.63 -14.83
N TRP A 18 3.95 -9.34 -13.97
CA TRP A 18 3.38 -10.24 -12.98
C TRP A 18 2.44 -9.53 -12.00
N MET A 19 2.82 -8.36 -11.49
CA MET A 19 2.00 -7.54 -10.60
C MET A 19 0.74 -6.99 -11.30
N ALA A 20 0.84 -6.64 -12.58
CA ALA A 20 -0.31 -6.22 -13.38
C ALA A 20 -1.26 -7.38 -13.77
N GLY A 21 -0.87 -8.63 -13.50
CA GLY A 21 -1.63 -9.80 -13.92
C GLY A 21 -1.54 -10.05 -15.43
N THR A 22 -0.43 -9.66 -16.06
CA THR A 22 -0.13 -9.81 -17.49
C THR A 22 1.16 -10.62 -17.68
N GLY A 23 1.40 -11.11 -18.90
CA GLY A 23 2.62 -11.88 -19.19
C GLY A 23 2.59 -13.28 -18.58
N THR A 24 3.77 -13.93 -18.58
CA THR A 24 3.93 -15.34 -18.24
C THR A 24 3.81 -15.62 -16.74
N ASP A 25 3.09 -16.68 -16.36
CA ASP A 25 2.83 -17.10 -14.96
C ASP A 25 2.27 -16.00 -14.03
N SER A 26 1.52 -15.08 -14.61
CA SER A 26 0.86 -14.02 -13.85
C SER A 26 -0.33 -14.54 -13.03
N ARG A 27 -0.77 -13.75 -12.05
CA ARG A 27 -1.98 -14.03 -11.26
C ARG A 27 -3.05 -12.96 -11.54
N PRO A 28 -3.84 -13.10 -12.62
CA PRO A 28 -4.81 -12.09 -13.02
C PRO A 28 -5.83 -11.80 -11.93
N GLY A 29 -6.22 -10.53 -11.79
CA GLY A 29 -7.30 -10.13 -10.89
C GLY A 29 -6.93 -10.10 -9.40
N ARG A 30 -5.66 -10.34 -9.05
CA ARG A 30 -5.19 -10.24 -7.67
C ARG A 30 -5.11 -8.77 -7.25
N VAL A 31 -5.85 -8.43 -6.19
CA VAL A 31 -5.76 -7.13 -5.52
C VAL A 31 -5.17 -7.34 -4.13
N LEU A 32 -4.18 -6.53 -3.77
CA LEU A 32 -3.58 -6.55 -2.44
C LEU A 32 -4.17 -5.41 -1.60
N ASN A 33 -4.67 -5.75 -0.41
CA ASN A 33 -5.08 -4.74 0.56
C ASN A 33 -3.83 -4.24 1.32
N PRO A 34 -3.45 -2.96 1.18
CA PRO A 34 -2.22 -2.44 1.80
C PRO A 34 -2.26 -2.54 3.33
N VAL A 35 -3.40 -2.33 3.98
CA VAL A 35 -3.54 -2.46 5.44
C VAL A 35 -3.34 -3.90 5.89
N THR A 36 -3.88 -4.87 5.16
CA THR A 36 -3.66 -6.29 5.47
C THR A 36 -2.20 -6.69 5.28
N GLN A 37 -1.53 -6.19 4.24
CA GLN A 37 -0.10 -6.45 4.05
C GLN A 37 0.73 -5.80 5.17
N ALA A 38 0.44 -4.56 5.53
CA ALA A 38 1.16 -3.83 6.57
C ALA A 38 1.05 -4.54 7.94
N LYS A 39 -0.16 -4.94 8.35
CA LYS A 39 -0.36 -5.72 9.58
C LYS A 39 0.35 -7.07 9.59
N ARG A 40 0.59 -7.65 8.41
CA ARG A 40 1.28 -8.94 8.27
C ARG A 40 2.80 -8.80 8.32
N TYR A 41 3.34 -7.78 7.65
CA TYR A 41 4.79 -7.66 7.41
C TYR A 41 5.48 -6.60 8.27
N ASP A 42 4.73 -5.71 8.91
CA ASP A 42 5.21 -4.70 9.85
C ASP A 42 4.23 -4.60 11.05
N PRO A 43 3.96 -5.69 11.79
CA PRO A 43 2.90 -5.71 12.80
C PRO A 43 3.02 -4.61 13.87
N ASP A 44 4.25 -4.25 14.22
CA ASP A 44 4.55 -3.24 15.23
C ASP A 44 4.66 -1.82 14.65
N GLY A 45 4.74 -1.67 13.32
CA GLY A 45 4.82 -0.36 12.67
C GLY A 45 6.22 0.26 12.66
N GLU A 46 7.27 -0.55 12.90
CA GLU A 46 8.64 -0.05 12.99
C GLU A 46 9.14 0.48 11.66
N TYR A 47 8.82 -0.21 10.56
CA TYR A 47 9.22 0.22 9.23
C TYR A 47 8.53 1.53 8.86
N VAL A 48 7.21 1.63 9.08
CA VAL A 48 6.46 2.86 8.79
C VAL A 48 7.01 4.04 9.60
N ARG A 49 7.20 3.89 10.91
CA ARG A 49 7.74 4.98 11.75
C ARG A 49 9.15 5.42 11.37
N ARG A 50 9.96 4.51 10.83
CA ARG A 50 11.30 4.85 10.34
C ARG A 50 11.26 5.76 9.10
N TRP A 51 10.31 5.53 8.20
CA TRP A 51 10.26 6.20 6.89
C TRP A 51 9.19 7.29 6.78
N VAL A 52 8.25 7.35 7.71
CA VAL A 52 7.18 8.34 7.82
C VAL A 52 7.30 9.02 9.20
N PRO A 53 8.29 9.92 9.38
CA PRO A 53 8.64 10.46 10.69
C PRO A 53 7.52 11.28 11.34
N GLU A 54 6.61 11.86 10.55
CA GLU A 54 5.41 12.53 11.04
C GLU A 54 4.48 11.59 11.81
N LEU A 55 4.58 10.26 11.64
CA LEU A 55 3.85 9.24 12.38
C LEU A 55 4.69 8.56 13.47
N ALA A 56 5.92 9.00 13.73
CA ALA A 56 6.84 8.32 14.66
C ALA A 56 6.32 8.21 16.11
N GLY A 57 5.44 9.12 16.53
CA GLY A 57 4.81 9.10 17.86
C GLY A 57 3.72 8.03 18.03
N LEU A 58 3.25 7.41 16.93
CA LEU A 58 2.12 6.50 16.95
C LEU A 58 2.58 5.05 17.20
N ALA A 59 2.33 4.56 18.41
CA ALA A 59 2.78 3.24 18.84
C ALA A 59 1.98 2.09 18.19
N GLY A 60 2.67 0.97 17.97
CA GLY A 60 2.08 -0.28 17.47
C GLY A 60 1.46 -0.17 16.08
N GLY A 61 0.53 -1.08 15.79
CA GLY A 61 -0.10 -1.21 14.48
C GLY A 61 -1.11 -0.10 14.13
N ALA A 62 -1.38 0.86 15.04
CA ALA A 62 -2.23 2.01 14.74
C ALA A 62 -1.64 2.88 13.62
N VAL A 63 -0.31 2.83 13.45
CA VAL A 63 0.42 3.52 12.39
C VAL A 63 -0.02 3.13 10.97
N HIS A 64 -0.67 1.98 10.81
CA HIS A 64 -1.16 1.52 9.51
C HIS A 64 -2.51 2.11 9.13
N GLU A 65 -3.23 2.72 10.08
CA GLU A 65 -4.55 3.30 9.87
C GLU A 65 -4.74 4.61 10.66
N PRO A 66 -3.85 5.61 10.54
CA PRO A 66 -3.87 6.84 11.34
C PRO A 66 -5.16 7.66 11.15
N TRP A 67 -5.83 7.54 10.01
CA TRP A 67 -7.12 8.18 9.74
C TRP A 67 -8.28 7.64 10.59
N LYS A 68 -8.09 6.50 11.27
CA LYS A 68 -9.09 5.96 12.21
C LYS A 68 -9.00 6.57 13.61
N LEU A 69 -7.92 7.27 13.92
CA LEU A 69 -7.77 8.03 15.17
C LEU A 69 -8.84 9.12 15.26
N ARG A 70 -9.12 9.60 16.47
CA ARG A 70 -10.23 10.55 16.72
C ARG A 70 -9.77 11.76 17.53
N GLY A 71 -10.45 12.88 17.33
CA GLY A 71 -10.28 14.10 18.13
C GLY A 71 -8.83 14.60 18.15
N LEU A 72 -8.35 14.93 19.35
CA LEU A 72 -7.01 15.47 19.57
C LEU A 72 -5.90 14.51 19.16
N GLU A 73 -6.12 13.20 19.24
CA GLU A 73 -5.14 12.19 18.85
C GLU A 73 -4.89 12.22 17.34
N ARG A 74 -5.94 12.32 16.52
CA ARG A 74 -5.82 12.48 15.06
C ARG A 74 -5.19 13.82 14.69
N ALA A 75 -5.57 14.88 15.40
CA ALA A 75 -5.10 16.24 15.16
C ALA A 75 -3.60 16.43 15.48
N ALA A 76 -3.00 15.52 16.25
CA ALA A 76 -1.58 15.55 16.58
C ALA A 76 -0.65 15.16 15.41
N TYR A 77 -1.20 14.60 14.33
CA TYR A 77 -0.41 14.07 13.20
C TYR A 77 -0.76 14.79 11.90
N ASP A 78 0.25 15.43 11.28
CA ASP A 78 0.16 16.06 9.96
C ASP A 78 0.33 15.02 8.84
N TYR A 79 -0.58 14.04 8.83
CA TYR A 79 -0.61 12.99 7.84
C TYR A 79 -1.97 12.99 7.11
N PRO A 80 -2.00 12.84 5.78
CA PRO A 80 -3.25 12.97 5.02
C PRO A 80 -4.21 11.81 5.29
N ASP A 81 -5.50 12.07 5.04
CA ASP A 81 -6.50 11.00 4.93
C ASP A 81 -6.28 10.17 3.65
N PRO A 82 -6.81 8.94 3.57
CA PRO A 82 -6.67 8.10 2.38
C PRO A 82 -7.16 8.80 1.11
N VAL A 83 -6.34 8.79 0.06
CA VAL A 83 -6.71 9.36 -1.26
C VAL A 83 -7.89 8.60 -1.88
N VAL A 84 -8.01 7.31 -1.59
CA VAL A 84 -9.11 6.46 -2.02
C VAL A 84 -9.48 5.48 -0.92
N GLU A 85 -10.77 5.27 -0.70
CA GLU A 85 -11.27 4.22 0.18
C GLU A 85 -10.99 2.84 -0.42
N LEU A 86 -10.53 1.88 0.39
CA LEU A 86 -10.10 0.57 -0.10
C LEU A 86 -11.22 -0.21 -0.81
N SER A 87 -12.45 -0.06 -0.32
CA SER A 87 -13.64 -0.68 -0.92
C SER A 87 -13.98 -0.06 -2.29
N ASP A 88 -13.88 1.26 -2.41
CA ASP A 88 -14.12 1.98 -3.67
C ASP A 88 -13.05 1.63 -4.70
N GLY A 89 -11.76 1.63 -4.32
CA GLY A 89 -10.68 1.20 -5.20
C GLY A 89 -10.87 -0.22 -5.75
N LEU A 90 -11.28 -1.16 -4.89
CA LEU A 90 -11.58 -2.54 -5.30
C LEU A 90 -12.80 -2.62 -6.23
N ALA A 91 -13.86 -1.86 -5.95
CA ALA A 91 -15.07 -1.82 -6.77
C ALA A 91 -14.78 -1.29 -8.18
N ARG A 92 -14.03 -0.18 -8.28
CA ARG A 92 -13.59 0.40 -9.56
C ARG A 92 -12.74 -0.59 -10.36
N PHE A 93 -11.83 -1.31 -9.71
CA PHE A 93 -11.00 -2.33 -10.35
C PHE A 93 -11.85 -3.47 -10.94
N ARG A 94 -12.79 -4.02 -10.17
CA ARG A 94 -13.68 -5.10 -10.63
C ARG A 94 -14.53 -4.65 -11.82
N ALA A 95 -15.18 -3.49 -11.70
CA ALA A 95 -16.00 -2.94 -12.77
C ALA A 95 -15.21 -2.66 -14.06
N ALA A 96 -13.95 -2.23 -13.95
CA ALA A 96 -13.10 -2.03 -15.12
C ALA A 96 -12.75 -3.35 -15.83
N ARG A 97 -12.58 -4.45 -15.09
CA ARG A 97 -12.28 -5.77 -15.66
C ARG A 97 -13.49 -6.46 -16.27
N GLU A 98 -14.70 -6.20 -15.77
CA GLU A 98 -15.94 -6.74 -16.36
C GLU A 98 -16.29 -6.07 -17.71
N ARG A 99 -15.70 -4.91 -18.01
CA ARG A 99 -15.92 -4.15 -19.24
C ARG A 99 -14.97 -4.50 -20.38
N GLY A 100 -13.92 -5.29 -20.13
CA GLY A 100 -12.95 -5.73 -21.13
C GLY A 100 -13.16 -7.19 -21.49
#